data_AF-A0A822CEN3-F1
#
_entry.id   AF-A0A822CEN3-F1
#
_cell.length_a   1.000
_cell.length_b   1.000
_cell.length_c   1.000
_cell.angle_alpha   90.00
_cell.angle_beta   90.00
_cell.angle_gamma   90.00
#
_symmetry.space_group_name_H-M   'P 1'
#
loop_
_entity.id
_entity.type
_entity.pdbx_description
1 polymer ?
#
loop_
_entity_poly.entity_id
_entity_poly.type
_entity_poly.pdbx_seq_one_letter_code
_entity_poly.pdbx_strand_id
1 'polypeptide(L)'
;MMSLLNKASKLNVSICCFDRAQCRTRRQIWKLNSTHVYKPRTGNLLKSFPYKPAAIVSATFAEVLFLDSDAYVTRDPIDLFVSDPMYLKFGALFFPDAYLSRQHPGVWNLFNTTCGEHEYELDSAT
;
A
#
# COMPACT_ATOMS: atom_id res chain seq x y z
N MET A 1 -7.06 9.07 8.68
CA MET A 1 -6.70 10.18 7.78
C MET A 1 -6.34 11.48 8.52
N MET A 2 -7.20 12.05 9.38
CA MET A 2 -6.84 13.28 10.13
C MET A 2 -5.68 13.09 11.13
N SER A 3 -5.56 11.90 11.75
CA SER A 3 -4.40 11.55 12.60
C SER A 3 -3.08 11.47 11.81
N LEU A 4 -3.19 11.10 10.53
CA LEU A 4 -2.08 10.96 9.59
C LEU A 4 -1.48 12.33 9.29
N LEU A 5 -2.33 13.34 9.03
CA LEU A 5 -1.90 14.72 8.80
C LEU A 5 -1.24 15.35 10.04
N ASN A 6 -1.72 15.03 11.24
CA ASN A 6 -1.15 15.57 12.48
C ASN A 6 0.24 14.99 12.79
N LYS A 7 0.48 13.71 12.44
CA LYS A 7 1.79 13.04 12.65
C LYS A 7 2.74 13.16 11.46
N ALA A 8 2.22 13.40 10.27
CA ALA A 8 2.97 13.54 9.03
C ALA A 8 3.01 15.01 8.56
N SER A 9 3.00 15.98 9.47
CA SER A 9 2.94 17.41 9.16
C SER A 9 4.09 17.91 8.27
N LYS A 10 5.17 17.12 8.15
CA LYS A 10 6.34 17.38 7.31
C LYS A 10 6.29 16.70 5.94
N LEU A 11 5.35 15.78 5.70
CA LEU A 11 5.23 15.09 4.43
C LEU A 11 4.26 15.80 3.50
N ASN A 12 4.66 15.94 2.25
CA ASN A 12 3.73 16.25 1.18
C ASN A 12 2.87 15.01 0.91
N VAL A 13 1.57 15.12 1.17
CA VAL A 13 0.61 14.04 0.93
C VAL A 13 -0.05 14.25 -0.42
N SER A 14 0.07 13.26 -1.32
CA SER A 14 -0.76 13.18 -2.53
C SER A 14 -1.72 12.00 -2.44
N ILE A 15 -3.00 12.26 -2.74
CA ILE A 15 -4.02 11.22 -2.80
C ILE A 15 -4.21 10.79 -4.25
N CYS A 16 -4.05 9.50 -4.52
CA CYS A 16 -4.33 8.92 -5.83
C CYS A 16 -5.81 8.57 -5.98
N CYS A 17 -6.43 9.17 -6.99
CA CYS A 17 -7.85 9.03 -7.28
C CYS A 17 -8.04 8.35 -8.64
N PHE A 18 -8.75 7.23 -8.66
CA PHE A 18 -9.01 6.45 -9.87
C PHE A 18 -10.31 6.82 -10.59
N ASP A 19 -11.22 7.48 -9.87
CA ASP A 19 -12.46 8.04 -10.41
C ASP A 19 -12.55 9.52 -9.98
N ARG A 20 -12.69 10.42 -10.95
CA ARG A 20 -12.81 11.88 -10.71
C ARG A 20 -13.94 12.22 -9.75
N ALA A 21 -15.02 11.44 -9.71
CA ALA A 21 -16.16 11.70 -8.85
C ALA A 21 -15.94 11.30 -7.37
N GLN A 22 -15.14 10.27 -7.11
CA GLN A 22 -15.02 9.68 -5.78
C GLN A 22 -14.16 10.50 -4.80
N CYS A 23 -13.07 11.10 -5.28
CA CYS A 23 -12.26 11.96 -4.41
C CYS A 23 -12.86 13.35 -4.17
N ARG A 24 -13.69 13.82 -5.11
CA ARG A 24 -14.34 15.15 -5.05
C ARG A 24 -15.59 15.17 -4.15
N THR A 25 -16.11 14.05 -3.68
CA THR A 25 -17.35 14.09 -2.86
C THR A 25 -17.10 14.31 -1.37
N ARG A 26 -15.88 14.09 -0.86
CA ARG A 26 -15.57 14.28 0.57
C ARG A 26 -14.88 15.63 0.82
N ARG A 27 -15.59 16.58 1.44
CA ARG A 27 -15.14 17.95 1.81
C ARG A 27 -13.71 18.04 2.40
N GLN A 28 -13.23 17.00 3.07
CA GLN A 28 -11.89 16.97 3.69
C GLN A 28 -10.75 16.65 2.72
N ILE A 29 -11.01 15.87 1.66
CA ILE A 29 -9.99 15.46 0.68
C ILE A 29 -9.55 16.63 -0.21
N TRP A 30 -10.46 17.55 -0.50
CA TRP A 30 -10.19 18.74 -1.32
C TRP A 30 -9.10 19.67 -0.78
N LYS A 31 -8.81 19.59 0.52
CA LYS A 31 -7.77 20.41 1.15
C LYS A 31 -6.36 19.84 0.95
N LEU A 32 -6.26 18.63 0.41
CA LEU A 32 -4.99 17.94 0.17
C LEU A 32 -4.66 17.92 -1.32
N ASN A 33 -3.37 17.85 -1.62
CA ASN A 33 -2.94 17.61 -2.99
C ASN A 33 -3.48 16.25 -3.44
N SER A 34 -4.07 16.21 -4.63
CA SER A 34 -4.60 14.97 -5.22
C SER A 34 -4.13 14.85 -6.65
N THR A 35 -3.66 13.66 -7.00
CA THR A 35 -3.28 13.30 -8.36
C THR A 35 -4.32 12.33 -8.88
N HIS A 36 -4.90 12.65 -10.05
CA HIS A 36 -5.82 11.74 -10.70
C HIS A 36 -5.04 10.75 -11.55
N VAL A 37 -5.08 9.47 -11.16
CA VAL A 37 -4.48 8.38 -11.92
C VAL A 37 -5.57 7.78 -12.79
N TYR A 38 -5.39 7.86 -14.11
CA TYR A 38 -6.39 7.32 -15.03
C TYR A 38 -6.55 5.82 -14.82
N LYS A 39 -7.76 5.41 -14.46
CA LYS A 39 -8.17 4.01 -14.46
C LYS A 39 -8.79 3.69 -15.83
N PRO A 40 -8.16 2.85 -16.67
CA PRO A 40 -8.80 2.39 -17.89
C PRO A 40 -10.09 1.68 -17.55
N ARG A 41 -11.12 1.89 -18.37
CA ARG A 41 -12.45 1.29 -18.21
C ARG A 41 -12.38 -0.18 -18.61
N THR A 42 -11.76 -0.98 -17.76
CA THR A 42 -11.82 -2.43 -17.80
C THR A 42 -13.21 -2.81 -17.28
N GLY A 43 -13.89 -3.79 -17.89
CA GLY A 43 -15.25 -4.19 -17.47
C GLY A 43 -15.30 -4.69 -16.01
N ASN A 44 -16.38 -5.39 -15.62
CA ASN A 44 -16.60 -5.93 -14.26
C ASN A 44 -15.54 -6.96 -13.77
N LEU A 45 -14.40 -7.11 -14.44
CA LEU A 45 -13.51 -8.26 -14.35
C LEU A 45 -12.18 -8.00 -13.64
N LEU A 46 -11.83 -6.77 -13.27
CA LEU A 46 -10.57 -6.52 -12.56
C LEU A 46 -10.81 -5.93 -11.17
N LYS A 47 -10.46 -6.73 -10.15
CA LYS A 47 -10.28 -6.28 -8.76
C LYS A 47 -9.47 -4.98 -8.76
N SER A 48 -9.73 -4.05 -7.85
CA SER A 48 -9.12 -2.70 -7.84
C SER A 48 -7.64 -2.64 -7.41
N PHE A 49 -6.98 -3.78 -7.18
CA PHE A 49 -5.59 -3.87 -6.69
C PHE A 49 -4.49 -3.58 -7.72
N PRO A 50 -4.61 -3.91 -9.03
CA PRO A 50 -3.55 -3.67 -10.02
C PRO A 50 -3.18 -2.21 -10.23
N TYR A 51 -3.96 -1.27 -9.66
CA TYR A 51 -3.71 0.16 -9.80
C TYR A 51 -2.82 0.73 -8.69
N LYS A 52 -2.48 -0.06 -7.66
CA LYS A 52 -1.54 0.38 -6.60
C LYS A 52 -0.16 0.79 -7.17
N PRO A 53 0.48 0.04 -8.09
CA PRO A 53 1.74 0.46 -8.69
C PRO A 53 1.61 1.74 -9.53
N ALA A 54 0.47 1.95 -10.20
CA ALA A 54 0.25 3.15 -11.00
C ALA A 54 0.27 4.44 -10.13
N ALA A 55 -0.19 4.34 -8.88
CA ALA A 55 -0.08 5.45 -7.92
C ALA A 55 1.39 5.81 -7.64
N ILE A 56 2.24 4.81 -7.41
CA ILE A 56 3.68 5.01 -7.15
C ILE A 56 4.37 5.64 -8.37
N VAL A 57 4.16 5.08 -9.56
CA VAL A 57 4.80 5.56 -10.81
C VAL A 57 4.36 6.99 -11.15
N SER A 58 3.12 7.37 -10.81
CA SER A 58 2.60 8.72 -11.05
C SER A 58 3.02 9.76 -10.01
N ALA A 59 3.69 9.34 -8.93
CA ALA A 59 4.09 10.24 -7.86
C ALA A 59 5.21 11.18 -8.32
N THR A 60 5.16 12.43 -7.87
CA THR A 60 6.18 13.45 -8.17
C THR A 60 7.25 13.55 -7.08
N PHE A 61 7.27 12.62 -6.13
CA PHE A 61 8.19 12.63 -5.00
C PHE A 61 9.43 11.81 -5.32
N ALA A 62 10.59 12.25 -4.83
CA ALA A 62 11.84 11.49 -4.96
C ALA A 62 11.81 10.20 -4.15
N GLU A 63 11.18 10.23 -2.97
CA GLU A 63 11.01 9.11 -2.06
C GLU A 63 9.52 8.95 -1.75
N VAL A 64 8.98 7.75 -1.94
CA VAL A 64 7.53 7.49 -1.87
C VAL A 64 7.22 6.49 -0.77
N LEU A 65 6.41 6.90 0.21
CA LEU A 65 5.74 5.98 1.13
C LEU A 65 4.35 5.68 0.59
N PHE A 66 4.17 4.48 0.01
CA PHE A 66 2.86 4.02 -0.42
C PHE A 66 2.10 3.40 0.76
N LEU A 67 0.89 3.90 1.04
CA LEU A 67 0.03 3.40 2.10
C LEU A 67 -1.36 3.08 1.55
N ASP A 68 -1.88 1.93 1.99
CA ASP A 68 -3.29 1.61 1.77
C ASP A 68 -4.19 2.59 2.55
N SER A 69 -5.42 2.79 2.07
CA SER A 69 -6.34 3.80 2.63
C SER A 69 -6.82 3.48 4.06
N ASP A 70 -6.67 2.22 4.48
CA ASP A 70 -6.99 1.68 5.79
C ASP A 70 -5.74 1.54 6.69
N ALA A 71 -4.57 1.96 6.23
CA ALA A 71 -3.38 2.04 7.06
C ALA A 71 -3.43 3.25 8.01
N TYR A 72 -2.93 3.07 9.23
CA TYR A 72 -2.86 4.12 10.25
C TYR A 72 -1.42 4.40 10.64
N VAL A 73 -1.02 5.66 10.58
CA VAL A 73 0.32 6.10 11.00
C VAL A 73 0.36 6.28 12.52
N THR A 74 1.24 5.53 13.18
CA THR A 74 1.39 5.54 14.64
C THR A 74 2.60 6.33 15.13
N ARG A 75 3.60 6.58 14.26
CA ARG A 75 4.85 7.33 14.55
C ARG A 75 5.14 8.32 13.41
N ASP A 76 6.15 9.17 13.55
CA ASP A 76 6.54 10.06 12.44
C ASP A 76 7.10 9.22 11.28
N PRO A 77 6.46 9.22 10.10
CA PRO A 77 6.90 8.41 8.96
C PRO A 77 8.25 8.87 8.39
N ILE A 78 8.75 10.06 8.75
CA ILE A 78 10.07 10.52 8.28
C ILE A 78 11.21 9.62 8.73
N ASP A 79 11.06 8.99 9.91
CA ASP A 79 12.06 8.10 10.52
C ASP A 79 12.43 6.94 9.58
N LEU A 80 11.49 6.47 8.75
CA LEU A 80 11.74 5.43 7.75
C LEU A 80 12.78 5.87 6.70
N PHE A 81 12.80 7.15 6.34
CA PHE A 81 13.69 7.66 5.30
C PHE A 81 15.05 8.08 5.86
N VAL A 82 15.08 8.62 7.08
CA VAL A 82 16.28 9.24 7.66
C VAL A 82 17.05 8.35 8.63
N SER A 83 16.40 7.34 9.21
CA SER A 83 16.97 6.56 10.32
C SER A 83 16.91 5.05 10.14
N ASP A 84 16.05 4.54 9.25
CA ASP A 84 15.95 3.09 9.06
C ASP A 84 17.20 2.56 8.35
N PRO A 85 17.95 1.63 8.97
CA PRO A 85 19.21 1.16 8.41
C PRO A 85 19.03 0.36 7.12
N MET A 86 17.88 -0.29 6.93
CA MET A 86 17.59 -1.06 5.73
C MET A 86 17.22 -0.11 4.58
N TYR A 87 16.43 0.93 4.85
CA TYR A 87 16.17 1.96 3.84
C TYR A 87 17.45 2.67 3.42
N LEU A 88 18.26 3.13 4.37
CA LEU A 88 19.52 3.83 4.08
C LEU A 88 20.52 2.96 3.29
N LYS A 89 20.48 1.63 3.48
CA LYS A 89 21.35 0.69 2.79
C LYS A 89 20.85 0.32 1.39
N PHE A 90 19.55 0.09 1.23
CA PHE A 90 18.99 -0.50 0.01
C PHE A 90 18.16 0.47 -0.84
N GLY A 91 17.79 1.64 -0.28
CA GLY A 91 16.95 2.64 -0.92
C GLY A 91 15.47 2.27 -1.03
N ALA A 92 15.05 1.14 -0.44
CA ALA A 92 13.67 0.68 -0.46
C ALA A 92 13.34 -0.18 0.75
N LEU A 93 12.09 -0.07 1.22
CA LEU A 93 11.50 -0.94 2.23
C LEU A 93 10.23 -1.56 1.66
N PHE A 94 10.06 -2.86 1.89
CA PHE A 94 8.86 -3.59 1.54
C PHE A 94 8.26 -4.18 2.81
N PHE A 95 6.95 -4.02 2.96
CA PHE A 95 6.18 -4.59 4.06
C PHE A 95 5.43 -5.78 3.50
N PRO A 96 5.93 -7.02 3.70
CA PRO A 96 5.24 -8.17 3.17
C PRO A 96 4.02 -8.49 4.03
N ASP A 97 2.96 -8.96 3.39
CA ASP A 97 1.80 -9.48 4.08
C ASP A 97 2.15 -10.87 4.64
N ALA A 98 2.37 -10.94 5.94
CA ALA A 98 2.55 -12.20 6.66
C ALA A 98 1.19 -12.68 7.16
N TYR A 99 0.69 -13.79 6.60
CA TYR A 99 -0.53 -14.44 7.07
C TYR A 99 -0.18 -15.75 7.78
N LEU A 100 -1.02 -16.16 8.73
CA LEU A 100 -0.97 -17.54 9.24
C LEU A 100 -1.20 -18.50 8.07
N SER A 101 -0.35 -19.52 7.98
CA SER A 101 -0.41 -20.55 6.95
C SER A 101 -1.85 -21.03 6.75
N ARG A 102 -2.34 -20.89 5.52
CA ARG A 102 -3.65 -21.41 5.13
C ARG A 102 -3.46 -22.77 4.48
N GLN A 103 -4.46 -23.64 4.61
CA GLN A 103 -4.45 -24.90 3.89
C GLN A 103 -4.53 -24.62 2.38
N HIS A 104 -3.40 -24.73 1.69
CA HIS A 104 -3.28 -24.75 0.24
C HIS A 104 -3.11 -26.20 -0.23
N PRO A 105 -4.18 -27.01 -0.31
CA PRO A 105 -4.07 -28.45 -0.56
C PRO A 105 -3.32 -28.79 -1.85
N GLY A 106 -3.35 -27.91 -2.85
CA GLY A 106 -2.58 -28.08 -4.09
C GLY A 106 -1.06 -27.96 -3.91
N VAL A 107 -0.59 -26.98 -3.13
CA VAL A 107 0.85 -26.73 -2.93
C VAL A 107 1.44 -27.78 -2.00
N TRP A 108 0.77 -28.08 -0.90
CA TRP A 108 1.24 -29.02 0.11
C TRP A 108 1.29 -30.47 -0.41
N ASN A 109 0.31 -30.87 -1.23
CA ASN A 109 0.34 -32.18 -1.89
C ASN A 109 1.50 -32.34 -2.87
N LEU A 110 1.91 -31.27 -3.58
CA LEU A 110 3.07 -31.32 -4.49
C LEU A 110 4.37 -31.61 -3.75
N PHE A 111 4.52 -31.07 -2.54
CA PHE A 111 5.70 -31.27 -1.69
C PHE A 111 5.57 -32.44 -0.71
N ASN A 112 4.46 -33.19 -0.75
CA ASN A 112 4.15 -34.29 0.16
C ASN A 112 4.38 -33.91 1.64
N THR A 113 3.98 -32.68 2.01
CA THR A 113 4.12 -32.15 3.37
C THR A 113 2.75 -31.70 3.88
N THR A 114 2.53 -31.74 5.20
CA THR A 114 1.30 -31.24 5.82
C THR A 114 1.39 -29.74 6.06
N CYS A 115 0.26 -29.04 5.99
CA CYS A 115 0.17 -27.61 6.32
C CYS A 115 0.57 -27.37 7.79
N GLY A 116 1.57 -26.53 8.03
CA GLY A 116 1.97 -26.10 9.37
C GLY A 116 1.12 -24.91 9.83
N GLU A 117 -0.02 -25.15 10.49
CA GLU A 117 -0.99 -24.09 10.86
C GLU A 117 -0.47 -23.02 11.85
N HIS A 118 0.74 -23.19 12.37
CA HIS A 118 1.38 -22.26 13.31
C HIS A 118 2.53 -21.47 12.70
N GLU A 119 2.75 -21.58 11.39
CA GLU A 119 3.78 -20.84 10.68
C GLU A 119 3.19 -19.58 10.03
N TYR A 120 4.04 -18.55 9.87
CA TYR A 120 3.68 -17.36 9.12
C TYR A 120 4.27 -17.47 7.72
N GLU A 121 3.41 -17.33 6.73
CA GLU A 121 3.77 -17.36 5.31
C GLU A 121 3.64 -15.98 4.69
N LEU A 122 4.58 -15.70 3.79
CA LEU A 122 4.55 -14.53 2.93
C LEU A 122 3.70 -14.92 1.71
N ASP A 123 2.43 -14.54 1.71
CA ASP A 123 1.54 -14.75 0.57
C ASP A 123 1.43 -13.46 -0.25
N SER A 124 1.56 -13.59 -1.57
CA SER A 124 1.30 -12.48 -2.51
C SER A 124 -0.19 -12.16 -2.68
N ALA A 125 -1.08 -12.79 -1.91
CA ALA A 125 -2.51 -12.52 -1.82
C ALA A 125 -3.17 -12.36 -3.21
N THR A 126 -2.99 -13.37 -4.08
CA THR A 126 -3.59 -13.42 -5.43
C THR A 126 -5.00 -14.02 -5.42
#